data_AF-A0A9W7L660-F1
#
_entry.id   AF-A0A9W7L660-F1
#
_cell.length_a   1.000
_cell.length_b   1.000
_cell.length_c   1.000
_cell.angle_alpha   90.00
_cell.angle_beta   90.00
_cell.angle_gamma   90.00
#
_symmetry.space_group_name_H-M   'P 1'
#
loop_
_entity.id
_entity.type
_entity.pdbx_description
1 polymer ?
#
loop_
_entity_poly.entity_id
_entity_poly.type
_entity_poly.pdbx_seq_one_letter_code
_entity_poly.pdbx_strand_id
1 'polypeptide(L)'
;MSRIVVFLLLLLPQACAWWTTSSFTYLSRSSGAKLATTTSPSTFLEQRLQSKIYGDNSEGSSSSRLFPSGPGELFNVPVKTIKPSGLRLSLALVALGLQNTPVQGAWVAQQEDDGVTIFWNDGTAALNVKISYLGILFTRMGEEPSLPYQLNESNVIRELLEEIEDFGKGDGGAVEETNRLVTFDEEGWAAIENAKGMLIKDAN
;
A
#
# COMPACT_ATOMS: atom_id res chain seq x y z
N MET A 1 -36.29 -39.89 -49.97
CA MET A 1 -37.11 -40.34 -48.82
C MET A 1 -37.01 -39.29 -47.74
N SER A 2 -38.15 -38.77 -47.35
CA SER A 2 -38.33 -37.57 -46.53
C SER A 2 -38.93 -38.00 -45.20
N ARG A 3 -38.47 -37.40 -44.08
CA ARG A 3 -39.26 -36.97 -42.89
C ARG A 3 -38.61 -37.22 -41.51
N ILE A 4 -38.71 -36.16 -40.69
CA ILE A 4 -38.95 -36.10 -39.24
C ILE A 4 -37.76 -36.41 -38.31
N VAL A 5 -37.17 -35.34 -37.77
CA VAL A 5 -36.81 -35.24 -36.34
C VAL A 5 -37.10 -33.81 -35.88
N VAL A 6 -38.26 -33.60 -35.27
CA VAL A 6 -38.63 -32.40 -34.51
C VAL A 6 -39.18 -32.91 -33.17
N PHE A 7 -38.94 -32.11 -32.11
CA PHE A 7 -39.45 -32.23 -30.74
C PHE A 7 -38.62 -33.05 -29.75
N LEU A 8 -37.73 -32.37 -29.02
CA LEU A 8 -37.66 -32.55 -27.58
C LEU A 8 -37.38 -31.21 -26.89
N LEU A 9 -38.47 -30.59 -26.45
CA LEU A 9 -38.55 -29.34 -25.71
C LEU A 9 -38.98 -29.73 -24.29
N LEU A 10 -38.04 -29.79 -23.35
CA LEU A 10 -38.30 -29.91 -21.91
C LEU A 10 -37.21 -29.09 -21.18
N LEU A 11 -37.56 -27.89 -20.72
CA LEU A 11 -37.95 -27.60 -19.33
C LEU A 11 -36.73 -27.49 -18.40
N LEU A 12 -36.18 -26.28 -18.31
CA LEU A 12 -35.39 -25.86 -17.16
C LEU A 12 -36.12 -24.70 -16.44
N PRO A 13 -36.26 -24.80 -15.11
CA PRO A 13 -37.09 -23.90 -14.33
C PRO A 13 -36.42 -22.53 -14.16
N GLN A 14 -37.24 -21.50 -14.30
CA GLN A 14 -36.90 -20.14 -13.89
C GLN A 14 -36.76 -20.10 -12.36
N ALA A 15 -35.53 -20.08 -11.88
CA ALA A 15 -35.24 -19.73 -10.50
C ALA A 15 -35.20 -18.21 -10.39
N CYS A 16 -36.29 -17.65 -9.88
CA CYS A 16 -36.40 -16.29 -9.37
C CYS A 16 -35.35 -16.09 -8.26
N ALA A 17 -34.27 -15.37 -8.54
CA ALA A 17 -33.44 -14.79 -7.49
C ALA A 17 -33.89 -13.34 -7.29
N TRP A 18 -34.60 -13.12 -6.19
CA TRP A 18 -34.97 -11.81 -5.68
C TRP A 18 -33.71 -11.03 -5.31
N TRP A 19 -33.48 -9.88 -5.93
CA TRP A 19 -32.51 -8.92 -5.43
C TRP A 19 -33.30 -7.96 -4.56
N THR A 20 -33.19 -8.16 -3.25
CA THR A 20 -33.73 -7.23 -2.24
C THR A 20 -32.94 -5.93 -2.32
N THR A 21 -33.62 -4.86 -2.70
CA THR A 21 -33.14 -3.48 -2.56
C THR A 21 -33.05 -3.13 -1.08
N SER A 22 -31.85 -3.25 -0.51
CA SER A 22 -31.54 -2.67 0.78
C SER A 22 -31.38 -1.16 0.61
N SER A 23 -32.46 -0.42 0.82
CA SER A 23 -32.42 1.04 0.97
C SER A 23 -31.61 1.40 2.21
N PHE A 24 -30.42 1.98 2.00
CA PHE A 24 -29.56 2.49 3.06
C PHE A 24 -30.12 3.84 3.54
N THR A 25 -30.78 3.86 4.69
CA THR A 25 -31.25 5.08 5.34
C THR A 25 -30.09 5.76 6.06
N TYR A 26 -29.72 6.95 5.58
CA TYR A 26 -28.85 7.89 6.28
C TYR A 26 -29.54 8.39 7.55
N LEU A 27 -29.04 7.97 8.72
CA LEU A 27 -29.35 8.58 10.01
C LEU A 27 -28.31 9.67 10.30
N SER A 28 -28.65 10.91 9.93
CA SER A 28 -27.95 12.11 10.38
C SER A 28 -28.21 12.29 11.87
N ARG A 29 -27.19 12.01 12.70
CA ARG A 29 -27.24 12.28 14.14
C ARG A 29 -26.63 13.65 14.40
N SER A 30 -27.50 14.65 14.52
CA SER A 30 -27.18 15.93 15.12
C SER A 30 -26.88 15.73 16.61
N SER A 31 -25.71 16.15 17.06
CA SER A 31 -25.44 16.36 18.50
C SER A 31 -24.86 17.74 18.65
N GLY A 32 -25.76 18.68 18.94
CA GLY A 32 -25.38 19.97 19.51
C GLY A 32 -25.02 19.77 20.98
N ALA A 33 -23.84 20.23 21.37
CA ALA A 33 -23.53 20.61 22.74
C ALA A 33 -22.87 21.99 22.70
N LYS A 34 -23.49 22.93 23.44
CA LYS A 34 -23.09 24.33 23.59
C LYS A 34 -22.19 24.51 24.81
N LEU A 35 -21.22 25.44 24.70
CA LEU A 35 -20.63 26.35 25.72
C LEU A 35 -19.96 25.72 26.98
N ALA A 36 -18.85 26.20 27.56
CA ALA A 36 -18.28 27.55 27.66
C ALA A 36 -16.77 27.53 28.04
N THR A 37 -16.05 28.60 27.66
CA THR A 37 -15.09 29.48 28.40
C THR A 37 -14.39 28.88 29.65
N THR A 38 -13.08 29.04 29.95
CA THR A 38 -12.33 30.30 30.20
C THR A 38 -10.86 29.98 30.59
N THR A 39 -9.95 30.92 30.27
CA THR A 39 -8.73 31.31 31.02
C THR A 39 -7.44 30.48 30.91
N SER A 40 -6.45 31.19 30.38
CA SER A 40 -5.00 30.99 30.19
C SER A 40 -4.16 31.02 31.49
N PRO A 41 -2.84 31.29 31.42
CA PRO A 41 -1.71 30.38 31.14
C PRO A 41 -0.82 30.21 32.39
N SER A 42 -0.10 29.09 32.55
CA SER A 42 0.99 29.06 33.53
C SER A 42 2.08 28.05 33.18
N THR A 43 3.32 28.54 33.36
CA THR A 43 4.55 27.82 33.69
C THR A 43 5.14 26.90 32.61
N PHE A 44 6.13 27.32 31.81
CA PHE A 44 7.49 27.79 32.16
C PHE A 44 8.36 26.67 32.74
N LEU A 45 9.29 26.19 31.90
CA LEU A 45 10.60 25.63 32.24
C LEU A 45 10.64 24.48 33.26
N GLU A 46 10.49 23.25 32.78
CA GLU A 46 11.17 22.07 33.35
C GLU A 46 11.06 20.88 32.40
N GLN A 47 11.90 20.85 31.35
CA GLN A 47 12.38 19.59 30.76
C GLN A 47 13.69 19.76 29.98
N ARG A 48 14.49 20.78 30.36
CA ARG A 48 15.82 21.08 29.79
C ARG A 48 16.94 20.26 30.45
N LEU A 49 16.66 19.03 30.90
CA LEU A 49 17.61 18.18 31.64
C LEU A 49 17.54 16.68 31.28
N GLN A 50 17.19 16.32 30.04
CA GLN A 50 17.48 14.95 29.53
C GLN A 50 18.42 14.93 28.32
N SER A 51 18.90 16.07 27.83
CA SER A 51 19.74 16.15 26.64
C SER A 51 21.25 16.08 26.89
N LYS A 52 21.70 15.50 28.03
CA LYS A 52 23.13 15.55 28.42
C LYS A 52 23.76 14.20 28.79
N ILE A 53 23.25 13.11 28.20
CA ILE A 53 23.93 11.80 28.20
C ILE A 53 23.81 11.17 26.81
N TYR A 54 24.25 11.84 25.75
CA TYR A 54 24.73 11.13 24.56
C TYR A 54 25.93 11.89 24.02
N GLY A 55 27.04 11.15 23.92
CA GLY A 55 28.35 11.64 23.57
C GLY A 55 28.36 12.31 22.21
N ASP A 56 28.90 13.51 22.22
CA ASP A 56 29.55 14.15 21.10
C ASP A 56 30.65 13.23 20.57
N ASN A 57 30.48 12.76 19.33
CA ASN A 57 31.55 12.17 18.53
C ASN A 57 31.33 12.61 17.08
N SER A 58 31.78 13.84 16.80
CA SER A 58 31.93 14.37 15.46
C SER A 58 33.22 13.85 14.82
N GLU A 59 33.17 12.71 14.15
CA GLU A 59 34.10 12.40 13.05
C GLU A 59 33.34 11.67 11.94
N GLY A 60 33.46 12.20 10.73
CA GLY A 60 32.68 11.79 9.57
C GLY A 60 32.91 10.34 9.18
N SER A 61 31.82 9.56 9.20
CA SER A 61 31.68 8.36 8.38
C SER A 61 30.21 8.27 7.95
N SER A 62 29.94 8.78 6.74
CA SER A 62 28.65 8.77 6.08
C SER A 62 28.28 7.35 5.65
N SER A 63 27.90 6.47 6.60
CA SER A 63 27.49 5.11 6.27
C SER A 63 26.82 4.37 7.45
N SER A 64 25.71 4.87 8.02
CA SER A 64 24.91 4.06 8.96
C SER A 64 23.48 4.56 9.27
N ARG A 65 22.77 5.23 8.36
CA ARG A 65 21.31 5.40 8.52
C ARG A 65 20.64 4.48 7.50
N LEU A 66 20.34 3.26 7.94
CA LEU A 66 19.83 2.17 7.10
C LEU A 66 18.48 2.50 6.44
N PHE A 67 17.70 3.42 7.00
CA PHE A 67 16.68 4.18 6.27
C PHE A 67 16.62 5.59 6.88
N PRO A 68 16.53 6.68 6.10
CA PRO A 68 16.27 7.99 6.68
C PRO A 68 14.92 7.94 7.40
N SER A 69 14.93 8.07 8.73
CA SER A 69 13.70 8.22 9.52
C SER A 69 13.13 9.61 9.19
N GLY A 70 12.19 9.63 8.26
CA GLY A 70 11.64 10.84 7.66
C GLY A 70 11.06 10.59 6.27
N PRO A 71 10.48 11.62 5.65
CA PRO A 71 9.87 11.52 4.34
C PRO A 71 10.98 11.42 3.29
N GLY A 72 10.79 10.55 2.31
CA GLY A 72 11.82 10.32 1.32
C GLY A 72 11.48 9.23 0.32
N GLU A 73 12.27 9.20 -0.74
CA GLU A 73 12.28 8.10 -1.69
C GLU A 73 12.96 6.88 -1.06
N LEU A 74 12.28 5.73 -1.10
CA LEU A 74 12.82 4.47 -0.59
C LEU A 74 13.64 3.79 -1.68
N PHE A 75 13.02 3.57 -2.84
CA PHE A 75 13.66 3.02 -4.03
C PHE A 75 12.76 3.19 -5.26
N ASN A 76 13.36 3.04 -6.44
CA ASN A 76 12.68 3.06 -7.73
C ASN A 76 12.98 1.76 -8.49
N VAL A 77 11.94 1.16 -9.06
CA VAL A 77 12.05 -0.05 -9.89
C VAL A 77 11.84 0.36 -11.35
N PRO A 78 12.88 0.36 -12.20
CA PRO A 78 12.72 0.66 -13.62
C PRO A 78 11.90 -0.44 -14.30
N VAL A 79 11.09 -0.04 -15.28
CA VAL A 79 10.23 -0.97 -16.04
C VAL A 79 10.43 -0.79 -17.54
N LYS A 80 10.34 -1.90 -18.28
CA LYS A 80 10.43 -1.91 -19.75
C LYS A 80 9.10 -1.53 -20.39
N THR A 81 8.03 -2.21 -19.99
CA THR A 81 6.65 -1.88 -20.38
C THR A 81 5.71 -2.06 -19.20
N ILE A 82 4.70 -1.20 -19.10
CA ILE A 82 3.76 -1.17 -17.98
C ILE A 82 2.37 -0.76 -18.44
N LYS A 83 1.35 -1.40 -17.87
CA LYS A 83 -0.07 -1.07 -18.03
C LYS A 83 -0.55 -0.40 -16.74
N PRO A 84 -0.39 0.93 -16.59
CA PRO A 84 -0.52 1.62 -15.30
C PRO A 84 -1.92 1.47 -14.70
N SER A 85 -2.98 1.50 -15.50
CA SER A 85 -4.35 1.35 -15.01
C SER A 85 -4.63 -0.03 -14.42
N GLY A 86 -4.14 -1.10 -15.06
CA GLY A 86 -4.35 -2.46 -14.57
C GLY A 86 -3.50 -2.72 -13.33
N LEU A 87 -2.24 -2.30 -13.37
CA LEU A 87 -1.33 -2.45 -12.23
C LEU A 87 -1.83 -1.68 -11.01
N ARG A 88 -2.33 -0.44 -11.17
CA ARG A 88 -2.90 0.32 -10.07
C ARG A 88 -4.05 -0.39 -9.40
N LEU A 89 -5.00 -0.92 -10.19
CA LEU A 89 -6.14 -1.64 -9.66
C LEU A 89 -5.68 -2.86 -8.86
N SER A 90 -4.74 -3.64 -9.41
CA SER A 90 -4.20 -4.82 -8.73
C SER A 90 -3.49 -4.47 -7.43
N LEU A 91 -2.62 -3.44 -7.43
CA LEU A 91 -1.93 -2.99 -6.22
C LEU A 91 -2.90 -2.41 -5.17
N ALA A 92 -3.96 -1.72 -5.61
CA ALA A 92 -5.00 -1.27 -4.70
C ALA A 92 -5.70 -2.46 -4.04
N LEU A 93 -5.99 -3.54 -4.77
CA LEU A 93 -6.57 -4.77 -4.21
C LEU A 93 -5.63 -5.46 -3.21
N VAL A 94 -4.33 -5.53 -3.50
CA VAL A 94 -3.34 -6.02 -2.54
C VAL A 94 -3.34 -5.16 -1.28
N ALA A 95 -3.27 -3.83 -1.43
CA ALA A 95 -3.30 -2.91 -0.29
C ALA A 95 -4.59 -3.01 0.54
N LEU A 96 -5.74 -3.30 -0.10
CA LEU A 96 -6.99 -3.61 0.62
C LEU A 96 -6.88 -4.91 1.43
N GLY A 97 -6.17 -5.92 0.91
CA GLY A 97 -5.87 -7.17 1.64
C GLY A 97 -5.01 -6.93 2.89
N LEU A 98 -4.14 -5.92 2.88
CA LEU A 98 -3.24 -5.58 3.99
C LEU A 98 -3.94 -4.83 5.14
N GLN A 99 -5.15 -4.29 4.94
CA GLN A 99 -5.80 -3.38 5.90
C GLN A 99 -5.93 -3.92 7.31
N ASN A 100 -6.01 -5.25 7.46
CA ASN A 100 -6.23 -5.91 8.75
C ASN A 100 -4.99 -6.58 9.33
N THR A 101 -3.80 -6.26 8.80
CA THR A 101 -2.52 -6.84 9.23
C THR A 101 -1.57 -5.73 9.69
N PRO A 102 -0.97 -5.78 10.89
CA PRO A 102 -1.04 -6.86 11.89
C PRO A 102 -2.30 -6.83 12.76
N VAL A 103 -3.03 -5.71 12.77
CA VAL A 103 -4.27 -5.53 13.54
C VAL A 103 -5.38 -5.02 12.63
N GLN A 104 -6.63 -5.20 13.04
CA GLN A 104 -7.79 -4.74 12.27
C GLN A 104 -7.71 -3.23 12.03
N GLY A 105 -7.81 -2.81 10.77
CA GLY A 105 -7.70 -1.40 10.38
C GLY A 105 -6.33 -0.78 10.67
N ALA A 106 -5.24 -1.57 10.64
CA ALA A 106 -3.86 -1.08 10.74
C ALA A 106 -3.51 -0.16 9.56
N TRP A 107 -3.96 -0.52 8.36
CA TRP A 107 -3.70 0.21 7.14
C TRP A 107 -4.99 0.69 6.50
N VAL A 108 -4.93 1.86 5.88
CA VAL A 108 -6.00 2.44 5.08
C VAL A 108 -5.45 2.72 3.69
N ALA A 109 -5.93 1.98 2.71
CA ALA A 109 -5.51 2.14 1.32
C ALA A 109 -6.40 3.16 0.61
N GLN A 110 -5.77 4.08 -0.12
CA GLN A 110 -6.40 5.07 -0.96
C GLN A 110 -5.79 5.00 -2.35
N GLN A 111 -6.64 4.81 -3.36
CA GLN A 111 -6.22 4.86 -4.76
C GLN A 111 -6.12 6.31 -5.22
N GLU A 112 -5.05 6.66 -5.91
CA GLU A 112 -4.80 7.98 -6.48
C GLU A 112 -4.68 7.93 -8.01
N ASP A 113 -4.55 9.10 -8.66
CA ASP A 113 -4.44 9.23 -10.11
C ASP A 113 -3.08 8.84 -10.68
N ASP A 114 -2.03 8.79 -9.84
CA ASP A 114 -0.68 8.36 -10.19
C ASP A 114 -0.25 7.06 -9.47
N GLY A 115 -1.03 6.54 -8.51
CA GLY A 115 -0.59 5.40 -7.72
C GLY A 115 -1.57 4.88 -6.68
N VAL A 116 -1.01 4.32 -5.61
CA VAL A 116 -1.73 3.87 -4.41
C VAL A 116 -0.99 4.40 -3.19
N THR A 117 -1.72 5.04 -2.29
CA THR A 117 -1.21 5.49 -1.00
C THR A 117 -1.80 4.62 0.10
N ILE A 118 -0.95 4.11 0.98
CA ILE A 118 -1.32 3.28 2.11
C ILE A 118 -0.99 4.03 3.39
N PHE A 119 -2.01 4.54 4.05
CA PHE A 119 -1.90 5.27 5.31
C PHE A 119 -1.87 4.30 6.48
N TRP A 120 -1.02 4.59 7.46
CA TRP A 120 -1.08 3.92 8.74
C TRP A 120 -2.12 4.59 9.63
N ASN A 121 -2.80 3.80 10.45
CA ASN A 121 -4.01 4.22 11.16
C ASN A 121 -3.83 5.34 12.17
N ASP A 122 -2.63 5.55 12.69
CA ASP A 122 -2.31 6.63 13.62
C ASP A 122 -2.06 7.98 12.90
N GLY A 123 -1.99 7.99 11.57
CA GLY A 123 -1.77 9.18 10.75
C GLY A 123 -0.34 9.74 10.76
N THR A 124 0.62 9.04 11.37
CA THR A 124 2.01 9.50 11.49
C THR A 124 2.79 9.36 10.18
N ALA A 125 2.44 8.36 9.37
CA ALA A 125 3.13 8.06 8.12
C ALA A 125 2.23 7.34 7.11
N ALA A 126 2.68 7.35 5.86
CA ALA A 126 2.05 6.63 4.77
C ALA A 126 3.10 6.18 3.75
N LEU A 127 2.84 5.04 3.11
CA LEU A 127 3.61 4.54 1.99
C LEU A 127 2.90 4.93 0.69
N ASN A 128 3.58 5.67 -0.18
CA ASN A 128 3.05 6.04 -1.50
C ASN A 128 3.82 5.28 -2.59
N VAL A 129 3.07 4.51 -3.38
CA VAL A 129 3.54 3.75 -4.53
C VAL A 129 3.08 4.44 -5.81
N LYS A 130 3.98 5.16 -6.46
CA LYS A 130 3.70 5.86 -7.71
C LYS A 130 4.04 5.00 -8.90
N ILE A 131 3.13 4.96 -9.86
CA ILE A 131 3.23 4.15 -11.06
C ILE A 131 3.40 5.10 -12.23
N SER A 132 4.57 5.06 -12.86
CA SER A 132 4.90 5.82 -14.06
C SER A 132 5.22 4.86 -15.22
N TYR A 133 5.25 5.39 -16.44
CA TYR A 133 5.69 4.63 -17.61
C TYR A 133 7.17 4.24 -17.55
N LEU A 134 7.97 4.96 -16.75
CA LEU A 134 9.40 4.73 -16.59
C LEU A 134 9.73 3.77 -15.44
N GLY A 135 8.84 3.64 -14.46
CA GLY A 135 9.15 2.87 -13.27
C GLY A 135 8.07 2.95 -12.19
N ILE A 136 8.30 2.17 -11.14
CA ILE A 136 7.47 2.13 -9.94
C ILE A 136 8.30 2.72 -8.80
N LEU A 137 7.82 3.83 -8.25
CA LEU A 137 8.53 4.60 -7.23
C LEU A 137 7.88 4.37 -5.87
N PHE A 138 8.67 3.96 -4.89
CA PHE A 138 8.23 3.82 -3.51
C PHE A 138 8.73 5.01 -2.71
N THR A 139 7.81 5.72 -2.07
CA THR A 139 8.11 6.88 -1.25
C THR A 139 7.43 6.77 0.11
N ARG A 140 8.14 7.17 1.15
CA ARG A 140 7.59 7.33 2.49
C ARG A 140 7.15 8.77 2.69
N MET A 141 5.94 8.94 3.23
CA MET A 141 5.40 10.21 3.68
C MET A 141 5.29 10.20 5.21
N GLY A 142 5.43 11.38 5.83
CA GLY A 142 5.43 11.56 7.28
C GLY A 142 6.80 11.98 7.82
N GLU A 143 6.81 13.00 8.67
CA GLU A 143 8.04 13.55 9.27
C GLU A 143 8.59 12.64 10.37
N GLU A 144 7.70 12.11 11.21
CA GLU A 144 8.05 11.31 12.38
C GLU A 144 7.20 10.03 12.40
N PRO A 145 7.53 9.02 11.56
CA PRO A 145 6.80 7.77 11.50
C PRO A 145 6.84 7.06 12.87
N SER A 146 5.70 6.58 13.34
CA SER A 146 5.63 5.86 14.61
C SER A 146 6.43 4.55 14.58
N LEU A 147 6.91 4.10 15.74
CA LEU A 147 7.62 2.81 15.83
C LEU A 147 6.78 1.64 15.28
N PRO A 148 5.47 1.53 15.57
CA PRO A 148 4.61 0.49 14.96
C PRO A 148 4.59 0.54 13.43
N TYR A 149 4.55 1.73 12.82
CA TYR A 149 4.65 1.89 11.37
C TYR A 149 5.98 1.33 10.88
N GLN A 150 7.10 1.78 11.45
CA GLN A 150 8.44 1.40 11.02
C GLN A 150 8.66 -0.13 11.07
N LEU A 151 8.13 -0.79 12.11
CA LEU A 151 8.23 -2.25 12.27
C LEU A 151 7.41 -3.04 11.25
N ASN A 152 6.32 -2.46 10.72
CA ASN A 152 5.43 -3.16 9.79
C ASN A 152 5.61 -2.72 8.33
N GLU A 153 6.24 -1.57 8.10
CA GLU A 153 6.47 -1.03 6.76
C GLU A 153 7.23 -2.02 5.86
N SER A 154 8.27 -2.68 6.38
CA SER A 154 9.05 -3.65 5.62
C SER A 154 8.22 -4.85 5.15
N ASN A 155 7.21 -5.25 5.92
CA ASN A 155 6.33 -6.36 5.57
C ASN A 155 5.40 -5.96 4.43
N VAL A 156 4.80 -4.77 4.52
CA VAL A 156 3.95 -4.22 3.45
C VAL A 156 4.73 -4.05 2.15
N ILE A 157 5.93 -3.47 2.21
CA ILE A 157 6.76 -3.29 1.01
C ILE A 157 7.13 -4.65 0.41
N ARG A 158 7.49 -5.64 1.23
CA ARG A 158 7.82 -6.98 0.74
C ARG A 158 6.64 -7.63 0.01
N GLU A 159 5.45 -7.59 0.59
CA GLU A 159 4.24 -8.17 -0.02
C GLU A 159 3.90 -7.47 -1.35
N LEU A 160 4.01 -6.14 -1.41
CA LEU A 160 3.83 -5.39 -2.66
C LEU A 160 4.89 -5.75 -3.72
N LEU A 161 6.15 -5.90 -3.32
CA LEU A 161 7.24 -6.30 -4.23
C LEU A 161 7.07 -7.72 -4.75
N GLU A 162 6.57 -8.64 -3.94
CA GLU A 162 6.23 -10.01 -4.36
C GLU A 162 5.13 -10.02 -5.41
N GLU A 163 4.04 -9.28 -5.18
CA GLU A 163 2.97 -9.19 -6.17
C GLU A 163 3.47 -8.54 -7.49
N ILE A 164 4.27 -7.47 -7.41
CA ILE A 164 4.84 -6.82 -8.60
C ILE A 164 5.72 -7.78 -9.40
N GLU A 165 6.53 -8.58 -8.70
CA GLU A 165 7.33 -9.64 -9.32
C GLU A 165 6.45 -10.69 -10.00
N ASP A 166 5.37 -11.13 -9.36
CA ASP A 166 4.44 -12.11 -9.91
C ASP A 166 3.74 -11.59 -11.17
N PHE A 167 3.33 -10.31 -11.19
CA PHE A 167 2.83 -9.66 -12.40
C PHE A 167 3.87 -9.59 -13.52
N GLY A 168 5.15 -9.45 -13.18
CA GLY A 168 6.26 -9.41 -14.12
C GLY A 168 6.62 -10.77 -14.71
N LYS A 169 6.61 -11.83 -13.89
CA LYS A 169 6.86 -13.21 -14.34
C LYS A 169 5.69 -13.75 -15.15
N GLY A 170 4.46 -13.35 -14.80
CA GLY A 170 3.25 -14.01 -15.25
C GLY A 170 3.15 -15.41 -14.64
N ASP A 171 1.95 -15.86 -14.31
CA ASP A 171 1.67 -17.15 -13.66
C ASP A 171 2.49 -18.33 -14.23
N GLY A 172 3.66 -18.62 -13.65
CA GLY A 172 4.62 -19.61 -14.15
C GLY A 172 5.08 -19.44 -15.61
N GLY A 173 4.96 -18.24 -16.20
CA GLY A 173 5.23 -17.99 -17.62
C GLY A 173 4.09 -18.35 -18.58
N ALA A 174 2.90 -18.73 -18.08
CA ALA A 174 1.73 -19.02 -18.90
C ALA A 174 1.18 -17.78 -19.64
N VAL A 175 1.49 -16.58 -19.14
CA VAL A 175 1.06 -15.31 -19.72
C VAL A 175 2.13 -14.75 -20.66
N GLU A 176 1.75 -14.51 -21.91
CA GLU A 176 2.59 -13.84 -22.92
C GLU A 176 3.09 -12.48 -22.41
N GLU A 177 4.34 -12.12 -22.71
CA GLU A 177 4.99 -10.87 -22.24
C GLU A 177 4.14 -9.62 -22.56
N THR A 178 3.51 -9.57 -23.73
CA THR A 178 2.63 -8.48 -24.17
C THR A 178 1.34 -8.36 -23.34
N ASN A 179 0.89 -9.47 -22.75
CA ASN A 179 -0.34 -9.52 -21.97
C ASN A 179 -0.10 -9.24 -20.48
N ARG A 180 1.16 -9.24 -20.02
CA ARG A 180 1.52 -8.90 -18.64
C ARG A 180 1.19 -7.45 -18.30
N LEU A 181 1.03 -7.19 -16.99
CA LEU A 181 0.78 -5.84 -16.47
C LEU A 181 2.06 -5.02 -16.41
N VAL A 182 3.17 -5.69 -16.14
CA VAL A 182 4.50 -5.09 -16.08
C VAL A 182 5.51 -6.07 -16.67
N THR A 183 6.57 -5.53 -17.24
CA THR A 183 7.72 -6.29 -17.74
C THR A 183 8.98 -5.55 -17.34
N PHE A 184 9.98 -6.29 -16.91
CA PHE A 184 11.23 -5.76 -16.42
C PHE A 184 12.36 -6.13 -17.37
N ASP A 185 13.31 -5.22 -17.49
CA ASP A 185 14.64 -5.51 -18.02
C ASP A 185 15.53 -6.11 -16.92
N GLU A 186 16.79 -6.40 -17.26
CA GLU A 186 17.76 -6.95 -16.31
C GLU A 186 17.98 -6.00 -15.11
N GLU A 187 17.94 -4.69 -15.35
CA GLU A 187 18.06 -3.67 -14.30
C GLU A 187 16.85 -3.68 -13.36
N GLY A 188 15.62 -3.76 -13.90
CA GLY A 188 14.40 -3.85 -13.12
C GLY A 188 14.35 -5.10 -12.24
N TRP A 189 14.78 -6.25 -12.76
CA TRP A 189 14.88 -7.49 -11.95
C TRP A 189 15.90 -7.34 -10.82
N ALA A 190 17.09 -6.82 -11.12
CA ALA A 190 18.10 -6.57 -10.11
C ALA A 190 17.64 -5.56 -9.05
N ALA A 191 16.87 -4.54 -9.45
CA ALA A 191 16.31 -3.54 -8.53
C ALA A 191 15.30 -4.16 -7.55
N ILE A 192 14.43 -5.07 -8.01
CA ILE A 192 13.48 -5.80 -7.14
C ILE A 192 14.24 -6.65 -6.12
N GLU A 193 15.24 -7.43 -6.57
CA GLU A 193 16.03 -8.28 -5.69
C GLU A 193 16.82 -7.45 -4.65
N ASN A 194 17.41 -6.33 -5.09
CA ASN A 194 18.10 -5.40 -4.19
C ASN A 194 17.14 -4.81 -3.16
N ALA A 195 15.96 -4.32 -3.59
CA ALA A 195 14.95 -3.78 -2.69
C ALA A 195 14.54 -4.82 -1.64
N LYS A 196 14.28 -6.08 -2.04
CA LYS A 196 13.99 -7.18 -1.11
C LYS A 196 15.16 -7.45 -0.15
N GLY A 197 16.39 -7.41 -0.64
CA GLY A 197 17.61 -7.58 0.16
C GLY A 197 17.82 -6.45 1.19
N MET A 198 17.39 -5.22 0.89
CA MET A 198 17.44 -4.11 1.84
C MET A 198 16.47 -4.31 3.01
N LEU A 199 15.30 -4.92 2.79
CA LEU A 199 14.27 -5.15 3.81
C LEU A 199 14.60 -6.29 4.80
N ILE A 200 15.58 -7.15 4.50
CA ILE A 200 15.94 -8.30 5.35
C ILE A 200 16.95 -7.91 6.44
N LYS A 201 17.67 -6.81 6.28
CA LYS A 201 18.79 -6.44 7.16
C LYS A 201 18.37 -5.95 8.55
N ASP A 202 17.08 -5.77 8.81
CA ASP A 202 16.56 -5.28 10.09
C ASP A 202 16.06 -6.39 11.04
N ALA A 203 16.22 -7.67 10.66
CA ALA A 203 15.70 -8.82 11.42
C ALA A 203 16.74 -9.63 12.22
N ASN A 204 18.01 -9.20 12.26
CA ASN A 204 19.09 -9.82 13.05
C ASN A 204 19.80 -8.78 13.93
#